data_AF-A0A7V8CPS6-F1
#
_entry.id   AF-A0A7V8CPS6-F1
#
_cell.length_a   1.000
_cell.length_b   1.000
_cell.length_c   1.000
_cell.angle_alpha   90.00
_cell.angle_beta   90.00
_cell.angle_gamma   90.00
#
_symmetry.space_group_name_H-M   'P 1'
#
loop_
_entity.id
_entity.type
_entity.pdbx_description
1 polymer ?
#
loop_
_entity_poly.entity_id
_entity_poly.type
_entity_poly.pdbx_seq_one_letter_code
_entity_poly.pdbx_strand_id
1 'polypeptide(L)'
;MVTPCYALLDDAAAPGAASRLYTQLAGSLQCRQAHEWPALLDDLQAALRQGLHAVTVCSYELGAHLLAMPTHPPASNSPPLAQVLLFRECRHLNAIEVAQWLAQQAATDAQPAGIANISANVSEADFTQALDRIHDYIVAGDTYQVNYTYRLRFDAFGAPAALYARLRARQPVPYGALIMLPDGGAVLSLSPELFVRHAQGELTARPMKGTAPAAPASEMQENAQLAQALAADPKNRAENLMIVDLLRNDIGRIAETGSVTVPALFEVQRYSSVLQMTSTVQARLRRDTSLAELFRALYPCGSITGAPKRRTMEIIAELEPAPRGIYTGAIGWFDPLPADSAQAIGDFCLSVPIRTLSLQPPTDDVHDGMRRGEMGVGAGIVLDSVAADEFAECQLKARFLTGLGHDFELFETLHASRQEGCRHAERHLARLAASAGYFGFAWDAQEASAALHAACAAHEDDAPFRLRLALRQDGSLHLQSGALAPLPATLRVMLAPEATDSANLFLRHKSSVRARYDAAWRAAEAQGCFDMLFFNERDELTEGGRSNVFVRLEGRWHTPPLSCGLLPGVQRAAMLADPAWDAQESVITRAMLAQAQQIVVCNALRGALTAELVLTR
;
A
#
# COMPACT_ATOMS: atom_id res chain seq x y z
N MET A 1 -0.85 9.60 21.21
CA MET A 1 -2.08 10.31 20.80
C MET A 1 -2.94 9.30 20.04
N VAL A 2 -4.22 9.14 20.39
CA VAL A 2 -5.12 8.22 19.68
C VAL A 2 -5.36 8.76 18.27
N THR A 3 -5.02 8.00 17.23
CA THR A 3 -5.30 8.39 15.85
C THR A 3 -6.83 8.55 15.68
N PRO A 4 -7.34 9.70 15.23
CA PRO A 4 -8.77 9.90 15.11
C PRO A 4 -9.36 8.91 14.08
N CYS A 5 -10.39 8.16 14.49
CA CYS A 5 -11.14 7.27 13.62
C CYS A 5 -12.08 8.09 12.72
N TYR A 6 -12.03 7.81 11.41
CA TYR A 6 -12.87 8.43 10.39
C TYR A 6 -13.02 7.49 9.20
N ALA A 7 -14.00 7.75 8.34
CA ALA A 7 -14.15 7.08 7.06
C ALA A 7 -14.45 8.10 5.97
N LEU A 8 -13.66 8.10 4.90
CA LEU A 8 -13.96 8.80 3.66
C LEU A 8 -14.36 7.75 2.63
N LEU A 9 -15.63 7.74 2.20
CA LEU A 9 -16.09 6.96 1.06
C LEU A 9 -16.13 7.89 -0.15
N ASP A 10 -15.26 7.65 -1.13
CA ASP A 10 -14.84 8.62 -2.12
C ASP A 10 -15.27 8.20 -3.53
N ASP A 11 -16.19 8.99 -4.09
CA ASP A 11 -16.55 8.89 -5.51
C ASP A 11 -15.72 9.90 -6.28
N ALA A 12 -14.49 9.51 -6.61
CA ALA A 12 -13.56 10.36 -7.36
C ALA A 12 -13.90 10.44 -8.85
N ALA A 13 -14.90 9.69 -9.32
CA ALA A 13 -15.32 9.63 -10.71
C ALA A 13 -16.55 10.51 -11.00
N ALA A 14 -17.38 10.80 -10.00
CA ALA A 14 -18.59 11.59 -10.18
C ALA A 14 -18.34 13.11 -10.25
N PRO A 15 -19.12 13.84 -11.07
CA PRO A 15 -19.19 15.29 -11.00
C PRO A 15 -20.00 15.72 -9.76
N GLY A 16 -19.44 16.62 -8.93
CA GLY A 16 -20.15 17.22 -7.79
C GLY A 16 -19.76 16.63 -6.42
N ALA A 17 -20.63 16.82 -5.43
CA ALA A 17 -20.40 16.44 -4.03
C ALA A 17 -20.89 15.00 -3.71
N ALA A 18 -20.29 14.01 -4.37
CA ALA A 18 -20.69 12.61 -4.26
C ALA A 18 -19.93 11.83 -3.16
N SER A 19 -18.77 12.31 -2.72
CA SER A 19 -17.98 11.66 -1.67
C SER A 19 -18.56 11.94 -0.28
N ARG A 20 -18.41 11.01 0.65
CA ARG A 20 -18.98 11.04 2.01
C ARG A 20 -17.86 10.93 3.05
N LEU A 21 -17.71 11.95 3.89
CA LEU A 21 -16.78 11.98 5.01
C LEU A 21 -17.54 11.78 6.33
N TYR A 22 -17.22 10.71 7.03
CA TYR A 22 -17.78 10.33 8.31
C TYR A 22 -16.80 10.63 9.43
N THR A 23 -17.26 11.39 10.42
CA THR A 23 -16.49 11.86 11.58
C THR A 23 -17.28 11.71 12.88
N GLN A 24 -16.59 11.90 14.02
CA GLN A 24 -17.17 11.73 15.36
C GLN A 24 -17.71 10.31 15.59
N LEU A 25 -16.79 9.35 15.72
CA LEU A 25 -17.13 7.96 16.03
C LEU A 25 -17.96 7.90 17.32
N ALA A 26 -19.16 7.35 17.22
CA ALA A 26 -20.07 7.11 18.34
C ALA A 26 -19.87 5.71 18.96
N GLY A 27 -19.42 4.75 18.16
CA GLY A 27 -19.16 3.37 18.59
C GLY A 27 -18.80 2.47 17.41
N SER A 28 -18.54 1.19 17.71
CA SER A 28 -18.32 0.18 16.68
C SER A 28 -18.96 -1.15 17.07
N LEU A 29 -19.58 -1.82 16.12
CA LEU A 29 -20.10 -3.18 16.25
C LEU A 29 -19.15 -4.14 15.54
N GLN A 30 -18.98 -5.35 16.08
CA GLN A 30 -18.11 -6.37 15.49
C GLN A 30 -18.79 -7.74 15.52
N CYS A 31 -18.61 -8.50 14.45
CA CYS A 31 -18.95 -9.91 14.36
C CYS A 31 -17.65 -10.66 14.16
N ARG A 32 -17.27 -11.52 15.11
CA ARG A 32 -16.10 -12.40 15.04
C ARG A 32 -16.52 -13.85 14.79
N GLN A 33 -17.76 -14.20 15.13
CA GLN A 33 -18.31 -15.53 14.97
C GLN A 33 -19.67 -15.49 14.26
N ALA A 34 -19.97 -16.53 13.49
CA ALA A 34 -21.19 -16.61 12.69
C ALA A 34 -22.49 -16.33 13.46
N HIS A 35 -22.59 -16.79 14.70
CA HIS A 35 -23.80 -16.67 15.52
C HIS A 35 -24.07 -15.23 15.99
N GLU A 36 -23.06 -14.35 15.95
CA GLU A 36 -23.17 -12.94 16.35
C GLU A 36 -23.78 -12.08 15.22
N TRP A 37 -23.78 -12.58 13.98
CA TRP A 37 -24.19 -11.81 12.81
C TRP A 37 -25.64 -11.29 12.87
N PRO A 38 -26.67 -12.09 13.25
CA PRO A 38 -28.02 -11.59 13.36
C PRO A 38 -28.16 -10.44 14.38
N ALA A 39 -27.53 -10.59 15.56
CA ALA A 39 -27.55 -9.57 16.60
C ALA A 39 -26.85 -8.27 16.14
N LEU A 40 -25.72 -8.38 15.44
CA LEU A 40 -25.03 -7.22 14.88
C LEU A 40 -25.93 -6.45 13.88
N LEU A 41 -26.72 -7.15 13.06
CA LEU A 41 -27.63 -6.50 12.12
C LEU A 41 -28.79 -5.79 12.84
N ASP A 42 -29.31 -6.38 13.91
CA ASP A 42 -30.35 -5.75 14.75
C ASP A 42 -29.80 -4.49 15.43
N ASP A 43 -28.59 -4.55 15.98
CA ASP A 43 -27.89 -3.42 16.59
C ASP A 43 -27.59 -2.31 15.57
N LEU A 44 -27.17 -2.68 14.35
CA LEU A 44 -27.01 -1.75 13.24
C LEU A 44 -28.33 -1.03 12.95
N GLN A 45 -29.44 -1.75 12.79
CA GLN A 45 -30.73 -1.11 12.55
C GLN A 45 -31.16 -0.19 13.70
N ALA A 46 -30.93 -0.61 14.95
CA ALA A 46 -31.22 0.22 16.11
C ALA A 46 -30.41 1.53 16.09
N ALA A 47 -29.12 1.46 15.75
CA ALA A 47 -28.27 2.63 15.61
C ALA A 47 -28.72 3.57 14.48
N LEU A 48 -29.11 3.02 13.32
CA LEU A 48 -29.63 3.83 12.20
C LEU A 48 -30.93 4.57 12.57
N ARG A 49 -31.82 3.93 13.35
CA ARG A 49 -33.05 4.58 13.88
C ARG A 49 -32.76 5.67 14.91
N GLN A 50 -31.60 5.62 15.57
CA GLN A 50 -31.13 6.68 16.47
C GLN A 50 -30.49 7.85 15.72
N GLY A 51 -30.49 7.83 14.39
CA GLY A 51 -29.91 8.90 13.57
C GLY A 51 -28.40 8.74 13.31
N LEU A 52 -27.78 7.63 13.72
CA LEU A 52 -26.36 7.40 13.46
C LEU A 52 -26.15 6.94 12.02
N HIS A 53 -25.03 7.36 11.43
CA HIS A 53 -24.58 6.86 10.14
C HIS A 53 -23.69 5.63 10.34
N ALA A 54 -23.77 4.63 9.46
CA ALA A 54 -22.95 3.44 9.56
C ALA A 54 -22.05 3.25 8.33
N VAL A 55 -20.78 2.92 8.58
CA VAL A 55 -19.83 2.43 7.57
C VAL A 55 -19.47 1.00 7.91
N THR A 56 -19.65 0.09 6.96
CA THR A 56 -19.37 -1.35 7.15
C THR A 56 -18.11 -1.78 6.39
N VAL A 57 -17.40 -2.73 6.99
CA VAL A 57 -16.30 -3.48 6.39
C VAL A 57 -16.53 -4.95 6.72
N CYS A 58 -16.85 -5.75 5.72
CA CYS A 58 -17.10 -7.18 5.83
C CYS A 58 -16.01 -7.97 5.10
N SER A 59 -15.48 -8.99 5.77
CA SER A 59 -14.57 -9.98 5.17
C SER A 59 -15.32 -10.97 4.29
N TYR A 60 -14.63 -11.49 3.28
CA TYR A 60 -15.12 -12.58 2.43
C TYR A 60 -15.58 -13.80 3.23
N GLU A 61 -14.87 -14.13 4.31
CA GLU A 61 -15.14 -15.30 5.17
C GLU A 61 -16.51 -15.23 5.85
N LEU A 62 -17.09 -14.04 6.05
CA LEU A 62 -18.49 -13.90 6.48
C LEU A 62 -19.44 -14.69 5.55
N GLY A 63 -19.11 -14.76 4.26
CA GLY A 63 -19.85 -15.52 3.26
C GLY A 63 -19.87 -17.02 3.52
N ALA A 64 -18.71 -17.59 3.89
CA ALA A 64 -18.61 -19.01 4.22
C ALA A 64 -19.52 -19.35 5.42
N HIS A 65 -19.56 -18.46 6.41
CA HIS A 65 -20.45 -18.59 7.56
C HIS A 65 -21.93 -18.50 7.21
N LEU A 66 -22.33 -17.55 6.34
CA LEU A 66 -23.72 -17.41 5.89
C LEU A 66 -24.21 -18.63 5.10
N LEU A 67 -23.30 -19.34 4.44
CA LEU A 67 -23.57 -20.59 3.71
C LEU A 67 -23.39 -21.86 4.57
N ALA A 68 -23.13 -21.71 5.87
CA ALA A 68 -22.89 -22.80 6.82
C ALA A 68 -21.78 -23.78 6.34
N MET A 69 -20.73 -23.25 5.73
CA MET A 69 -19.55 -24.03 5.36
C MET A 69 -18.69 -24.37 6.59
N PRO A 70 -17.93 -25.48 6.57
CA PRO A 70 -16.92 -25.74 7.58
C PRO A 70 -15.86 -24.64 7.53
N THR A 71 -15.72 -23.87 8.60
CA THR A 71 -14.69 -22.84 8.72
C THR A 71 -13.62 -23.29 9.70
N HIS A 72 -12.35 -23.01 9.40
CA HIS A 72 -11.32 -23.14 10.40
C HIS A 72 -11.63 -22.21 11.59
N PRO A 73 -11.46 -22.67 12.85
CA PRO A 73 -11.61 -21.79 13.99
C PRO A 73 -10.63 -20.62 13.82
N PRO A 74 -11.10 -19.36 13.94
CA PRO A 74 -10.21 -18.22 13.78
C PRO A 74 -9.09 -18.32 14.82
N ALA A 75 -7.88 -17.97 14.42
CA ALA A 75 -6.80 -17.77 15.39
C ALA A 75 -7.25 -16.69 16.38
N SER A 76 -6.75 -16.72 17.62
CA SER A 76 -7.15 -15.78 18.67
C SER A 76 -6.99 -14.30 18.27
N ASN A 77 -6.13 -14.02 17.28
CA ASN A 77 -5.82 -12.69 16.77
C ASN A 77 -6.39 -12.42 15.36
N SER A 78 -7.30 -13.24 14.85
CA SER A 78 -7.92 -12.98 13.54
C SER A 78 -8.78 -11.71 13.57
N PRO A 79 -8.79 -10.92 12.47
CA PRO A 79 -9.68 -9.77 12.35
C PRO A 79 -11.15 -10.20 12.41
N PRO A 80 -12.08 -9.31 12.81
CA PRO A 80 -13.50 -9.63 12.81
C PRO A 80 -14.01 -9.94 11.39
N LEU A 81 -15.00 -10.83 11.30
CA LEU A 81 -15.70 -11.17 10.06
C LEU A 81 -16.44 -9.97 9.46
N ALA A 82 -16.96 -9.10 10.33
CA ALA A 82 -17.53 -7.82 9.96
C ALA A 82 -17.30 -6.78 11.06
N GLN A 83 -17.11 -5.53 10.65
CA GLN A 83 -17.04 -4.38 11.52
C GLN A 83 -17.92 -3.25 10.99
N VAL A 84 -18.75 -2.69 11.85
CA VAL A 84 -19.60 -1.54 11.56
C VAL A 84 -19.14 -0.38 12.43
N LEU A 85 -18.71 0.70 11.79
CA LEU A 85 -18.35 1.95 12.45
C LEU A 85 -19.56 2.89 12.45
N LEU A 86 -19.95 3.36 13.63
CA LEU A 86 -21.10 4.25 13.81
C LEU A 86 -20.62 5.68 14.04
N PHE A 87 -21.10 6.62 13.22
CA PHE A 87 -20.69 8.01 13.23
C PHE A 87 -21.86 8.95 13.48
N ARG A 88 -21.59 10.08 14.14
CA ARG A 88 -22.61 11.13 14.37
C ARG A 88 -22.74 12.08 13.19
N GLU A 89 -21.69 12.25 12.40
CA GLU A 89 -21.66 13.20 11.30
C GLU A 89 -21.29 12.53 9.98
N CYS A 90 -22.01 12.89 8.92
CA CYS A 90 -21.67 12.58 7.54
C CYS A 90 -21.72 13.88 6.71
N ARG A 91 -20.58 14.29 6.17
CA ARG A 91 -20.46 15.45 5.28
C ARG A 91 -20.29 14.98 3.84
N HIS A 92 -21.02 15.58 2.92
CA HIS A 92 -20.84 15.35 1.49
C HIS A 92 -19.77 16.32 0.96
N LEU A 93 -18.81 15.79 0.23
CA LEU A 93 -17.65 16.53 -0.29
C LEU A 93 -17.56 16.35 -1.80
N ASN A 94 -17.18 17.42 -2.49
CA ASN A 94 -16.75 17.34 -3.88
C ASN A 94 -15.26 16.98 -3.99
N ALA A 95 -14.79 16.71 -5.21
CA ALA A 95 -13.42 16.28 -5.46
C ALA A 95 -12.34 17.27 -4.97
N ILE A 96 -12.60 18.59 -4.99
CA ILE A 96 -11.66 19.61 -4.50
C ILE A 96 -11.60 19.57 -2.97
N GLU A 97 -12.76 19.50 -2.31
CA GLU A 97 -12.83 19.42 -0.84
C GLU A 97 -12.18 18.15 -0.31
N VAL A 98 -12.36 17.02 -1.00
CA VAL A 98 -11.65 15.76 -0.69
C VAL A 98 -10.13 15.96 -0.77
N ALA A 99 -9.63 16.55 -1.85
CA ALA A 99 -8.19 16.78 -2.03
C ALA A 99 -7.61 17.69 -0.93
N GLN A 100 -8.33 18.76 -0.57
CA GLN A 100 -7.94 19.67 0.52
C GLN A 100 -7.92 18.95 1.86
N TRP A 101 -8.95 18.16 2.16
CA TRP A 101 -9.02 17.41 3.40
C TRP A 101 -7.90 16.36 3.49
N LEU A 102 -7.62 15.62 2.42
CA LEU A 102 -6.51 14.66 2.36
C LEU A 102 -5.16 15.36 2.58
N ALA A 103 -4.94 16.53 1.95
CA ALA A 103 -3.73 17.31 2.15
C ALA A 103 -3.57 17.79 3.60
N GLN A 104 -4.65 18.16 4.28
CA GLN A 104 -4.63 18.52 5.70
C GLN A 104 -4.29 17.32 6.59
N GLN A 105 -4.84 16.14 6.31
CA GLN A 105 -4.49 14.92 7.04
C GLN A 105 -3.02 14.54 6.80
N ALA A 106 -2.53 14.69 5.56
CA ALA A 106 -1.15 14.41 5.19
C ALA A 106 -0.15 15.41 5.79
N ALA A 107 -0.50 16.69 5.92
CA ALA A 107 0.42 17.74 6.40
C ALA A 107 0.92 17.55 7.83
N THR A 108 0.27 16.66 8.60
CA THR A 108 0.76 16.27 9.95
C THR A 108 2.03 15.41 9.90
N ASP A 109 2.38 14.86 8.73
CA ASP A 109 3.56 14.03 8.50
C ASP A 109 4.28 14.53 7.23
N ALA A 110 5.45 15.16 7.41
CA ALA A 110 6.23 15.72 6.30
C ALA A 110 7.02 14.65 5.51
N GLN A 111 6.93 13.38 5.88
CA GLN A 111 7.60 12.29 5.19
C GLN A 111 6.84 11.88 3.91
N PRO A 112 7.55 11.41 2.87
CA PRO A 112 6.89 10.81 1.73
C PRO A 112 6.10 9.57 2.16
N ALA A 113 4.97 9.32 1.52
CA ALA A 113 4.16 8.13 1.76
C ALA A 113 4.22 7.17 0.57
N GLY A 114 4.34 5.88 0.81
CA GLY A 114 4.53 4.89 -0.25
C GLY A 114 4.50 3.46 0.27
N ILE A 115 4.93 2.53 -0.59
CA ILE A 115 5.05 1.11 -0.28
C ILE A 115 6.45 0.59 -0.62
N ALA A 116 6.89 -0.44 0.07
CA ALA A 116 8.16 -1.12 -0.14
C ALA A 116 8.01 -2.62 0.14
N ASN A 117 9.05 -3.39 -0.16
CA ASN A 117 9.20 -4.79 0.22
C ASN A 117 8.02 -5.67 -0.22
N ILE A 118 7.58 -5.48 -1.47
CA ILE A 118 6.42 -6.18 -2.02
C ILE A 118 6.80 -7.63 -2.29
N SER A 119 5.98 -8.57 -1.80
CA SER A 119 6.14 -10.01 -2.03
C SER A 119 4.79 -10.68 -2.26
N ALA A 120 4.74 -11.61 -3.21
CA ALA A 120 3.57 -12.47 -3.42
C ALA A 120 3.67 -13.71 -2.54
N ASN A 121 2.54 -14.18 -1.99
CA ASN A 121 2.49 -15.43 -1.24
C ASN A 121 2.29 -16.68 -2.12
N VAL A 122 2.20 -16.51 -3.44
CA VAL A 122 2.01 -17.54 -4.46
C VAL A 122 2.99 -17.25 -5.59
N SER A 123 3.79 -18.26 -5.99
CA SER A 123 4.64 -18.16 -7.18
C SER A 123 3.86 -18.46 -8.46
N GLU A 124 4.44 -18.14 -9.63
CA GLU A 124 3.84 -18.49 -10.93
C GLU A 124 3.63 -20.01 -11.09
N ALA A 125 4.55 -20.82 -10.54
CA ALA A 125 4.44 -22.27 -10.54
C ALA A 125 3.27 -22.74 -9.67
N ASP A 126 3.12 -22.20 -8.47
CA ASP A 126 2.01 -22.52 -7.57
C ASP A 126 0.66 -22.08 -8.19
N PHE A 127 0.63 -20.93 -8.85
CA PHE A 127 -0.55 -20.43 -9.56
C PHE A 127 -0.96 -21.38 -10.70
N THR A 128 0.01 -21.83 -11.50
CA THR A 128 -0.23 -22.79 -12.59
C THR A 128 -0.78 -24.11 -12.06
N GLN A 129 -0.18 -24.65 -10.99
CA GLN A 129 -0.66 -25.87 -10.35
C GLN A 129 -2.10 -25.72 -9.82
N ALA A 130 -2.42 -24.57 -9.21
CA ALA A 130 -3.77 -24.29 -8.75
C ALA A 130 -4.78 -24.24 -9.91
N LEU A 131 -4.39 -23.66 -11.06
CA LEU A 131 -5.24 -23.65 -12.25
C LEU A 131 -5.52 -25.05 -12.78
N ASP A 132 -4.51 -25.92 -12.85
CA ASP A 132 -4.69 -27.30 -13.31
C ASP A 132 -5.75 -28.02 -12.44
N ARG A 133 -5.67 -27.83 -11.12
CA ARG A 133 -6.67 -28.37 -10.18
C ARG A 133 -8.06 -27.76 -10.37
N ILE A 134 -8.14 -26.46 -10.69
CA ILE A 134 -9.41 -25.80 -11.00
C ILE A 134 -10.02 -26.37 -12.28
N HIS A 135 -9.21 -26.62 -13.31
CA HIS A 135 -9.68 -27.27 -14.53
C HIS A 135 -10.22 -28.67 -14.26
N ASP A 136 -9.56 -29.46 -13.41
CA ASP A 136 -10.09 -30.77 -12.99
C ASP A 136 -11.48 -30.65 -12.36
N TYR A 137 -11.69 -29.66 -11.48
CA TYR A 137 -12.99 -29.37 -10.88
C TYR A 137 -14.04 -28.93 -11.90
N ILE A 138 -13.66 -28.09 -12.88
CA ILE A 138 -14.58 -27.64 -13.93
C ILE A 138 -14.98 -28.79 -14.85
N VAL A 139 -14.02 -29.62 -15.27
CA VAL A 139 -14.24 -30.80 -16.11
C VAL A 139 -15.11 -31.84 -15.40
N ALA A 140 -14.95 -32.00 -14.08
CA ALA A 140 -15.80 -32.86 -13.27
C ALA A 140 -17.24 -32.31 -13.09
N GLY A 141 -17.48 -31.04 -13.46
CA GLY A 141 -18.78 -30.38 -13.30
C GLY A 141 -19.06 -29.86 -11.89
N ASP A 142 -18.03 -29.76 -11.04
CA ASP A 142 -18.17 -29.23 -9.67
C ASP A 142 -18.43 -27.72 -9.66
N THR A 143 -17.90 -27.00 -10.64
CA THR A 143 -18.04 -25.55 -10.80
C THR A 143 -17.89 -25.12 -12.26
N TYR A 144 -18.45 -23.97 -12.62
CA TYR A 144 -18.29 -23.35 -13.93
C TYR A 144 -17.15 -22.32 -13.98
N GLN A 145 -16.83 -21.72 -12.83
CA GLN A 145 -15.81 -20.68 -12.71
C GLN A 145 -15.31 -20.64 -11.26
N VAL A 146 -14.01 -20.47 -11.09
CA VAL A 146 -13.39 -20.19 -9.78
C VAL A 146 -12.63 -18.87 -9.89
N ASN A 147 -13.00 -17.87 -9.07
CA ASN A 147 -12.12 -16.71 -8.91
C ASN A 147 -10.97 -17.09 -8.00
N TYR A 148 -9.81 -17.47 -8.54
CA TYR A 148 -8.62 -17.84 -7.76
C TYR A 148 -7.80 -16.60 -7.40
N THR A 149 -7.39 -16.49 -6.14
CA THR A 149 -6.75 -15.28 -5.63
C THR A 149 -5.52 -15.56 -4.78
N TYR A 150 -4.60 -14.61 -4.77
CA TYR A 150 -3.42 -14.60 -3.91
C TYR A 150 -3.20 -13.22 -3.30
N ARG A 151 -2.18 -13.07 -2.47
CA ARG A 151 -1.90 -11.85 -1.70
C ARG A 151 -0.54 -11.27 -2.08
N LEU A 152 -0.51 -9.95 -2.22
CA LEU A 152 0.70 -9.15 -2.21
C LEU A 152 0.84 -8.53 -0.82
N ARG A 153 1.94 -8.83 -0.14
CA ARG A 153 2.31 -8.28 1.17
C ARG A 153 3.41 -7.25 0.99
N PHE A 154 3.35 -6.17 1.74
CA PHE A 154 4.25 -5.04 1.59
C PHE A 154 4.36 -4.24 2.88
N ASP A 155 5.34 -3.35 2.92
CA ASP A 155 5.54 -2.35 3.95
C ASP A 155 5.00 -1.01 3.45
N ALA A 156 4.00 -0.44 4.12
CA ALA A 156 3.48 0.90 3.83
C ALA A 156 4.14 1.91 4.77
N PHE A 157 4.68 3.00 4.23
CA PHE A 157 5.31 4.08 5.01
C PHE A 157 4.62 5.42 4.76
N GLY A 158 4.78 6.35 5.71
CA GLY A 158 4.10 7.65 5.75
C GLY A 158 2.61 7.55 6.08
N ALA A 159 1.95 8.71 6.16
CA ALA A 159 0.54 8.78 6.55
C ALA A 159 -0.41 8.03 5.57
N PRO A 160 -1.38 7.22 6.08
CA PRO A 160 -2.37 6.54 5.23
C PRO A 160 -3.15 7.47 4.30
N ALA A 161 -3.47 8.68 4.76
CA ALA A 161 -4.16 9.68 3.93
C ALA A 161 -3.30 10.15 2.75
N ALA A 162 -1.98 10.31 2.95
CA ALA A 162 -1.04 10.66 1.89
C ALA A 162 -0.90 9.51 0.89
N LEU A 163 -0.77 8.26 1.37
CA LEU A 163 -0.76 7.07 0.50
C LEU A 163 -2.06 6.95 -0.31
N TYR A 164 -3.21 7.14 0.33
CA TYR A 164 -4.51 7.13 -0.36
C TYR A 164 -4.59 8.23 -1.42
N ALA A 165 -4.13 9.45 -1.14
CA ALA A 165 -4.11 10.54 -2.12
C ALA A 165 -3.29 10.18 -3.38
N ARG A 166 -2.11 9.55 -3.21
CA ARG A 166 -1.27 9.08 -4.32
C ARG A 166 -1.97 8.00 -5.15
N LEU A 167 -2.59 7.03 -4.49
CA LEU A 167 -3.36 5.96 -5.15
C LEU A 167 -4.60 6.49 -5.89
N ARG A 168 -5.35 7.40 -5.25
CA ARG A 168 -6.52 8.09 -5.80
C ARG A 168 -6.17 8.87 -7.07
N ALA A 169 -5.05 9.59 -7.08
CA ALA A 169 -4.60 10.34 -8.25
C ALA A 169 -4.28 9.43 -9.44
N ARG A 170 -3.74 8.23 -9.18
CA ARG A 170 -3.42 7.24 -10.21
C ARG A 170 -4.67 6.57 -10.80
N GLN A 171 -5.69 6.35 -9.97
CA GLN A 171 -6.89 5.63 -10.38
C GLN A 171 -8.15 6.16 -9.67
N PRO A 172 -8.78 7.23 -10.21
CA PRO A 172 -10.07 7.68 -9.71
C PRO A 172 -11.14 6.62 -9.97
N VAL A 173 -11.96 6.32 -8.97
CA VAL A 173 -13.01 5.29 -9.01
C VAL A 173 -14.28 5.76 -8.30
N PRO A 174 -15.44 5.16 -8.61
CA PRO A 174 -16.73 5.52 -7.99
C PRO A 174 -16.91 5.03 -6.54
N TYR A 175 -16.15 4.01 -6.11
CA TYR A 175 -16.32 3.39 -4.79
C TYR A 175 -15.01 3.33 -4.00
N GLY A 176 -14.25 4.43 -4.02
CA GLY A 176 -13.05 4.59 -3.21
C GLY A 176 -13.37 4.62 -1.71
N ALA A 177 -12.42 4.22 -0.87
CA ALA A 177 -12.56 4.34 0.57
C ALA A 177 -11.20 4.56 1.25
N LEU A 178 -11.14 5.48 2.21
CA LEU A 178 -10.08 5.58 3.21
C LEU A 178 -10.73 5.49 4.59
N ILE A 179 -10.51 4.38 5.28
CA ILE A 179 -11.10 4.11 6.60
C ILE A 179 -9.96 3.93 7.61
N MET A 180 -9.91 4.79 8.62
CA MET A 180 -9.05 4.62 9.78
C MET A 180 -9.82 3.86 10.85
N LEU A 181 -9.35 2.67 11.22
CA LEU A 181 -10.01 1.80 12.19
C LEU A 181 -9.70 2.22 13.64
N PRO A 182 -10.57 1.88 14.61
CA PRO A 182 -10.36 2.24 16.02
C PRO A 182 -9.07 1.70 16.65
N ASP A 183 -8.53 0.59 16.14
CA ASP A 183 -7.29 -0.02 16.60
C ASP A 183 -6.03 0.63 15.98
N GLY A 184 -6.20 1.60 15.07
CA GLY A 184 -5.11 2.26 14.34
C GLY A 184 -4.82 1.66 12.96
N GLY A 185 -5.43 0.52 12.62
CA GLY A 185 -5.38 -0.06 11.28
C GLY A 185 -6.04 0.85 10.25
N ALA A 186 -5.83 0.56 8.96
CA ALA A 186 -6.45 1.33 7.89
C ALA A 186 -6.86 0.48 6.69
N VAL A 187 -7.92 0.90 6.00
CA VAL A 187 -8.36 0.30 4.73
C VAL A 187 -8.35 1.38 3.66
N LEU A 188 -7.58 1.15 2.59
CA LEU A 188 -7.47 2.03 1.43
C LEU A 188 -8.00 1.27 0.22
N SER A 189 -9.24 1.53 -0.18
CA SER A 189 -9.91 0.87 -1.30
C SER A 189 -10.01 1.79 -2.50
N LEU A 190 -9.64 1.29 -3.69
CA LEU A 190 -9.85 1.96 -4.97
C LEU A 190 -10.71 1.06 -5.86
N SER A 191 -11.86 0.64 -5.32
CA SER A 191 -12.78 -0.27 -5.99
C SER A 191 -13.63 0.44 -7.06
N PRO A 192 -13.69 -0.11 -8.28
CA PRO A 192 -14.62 0.31 -9.31
C PRO A 192 -15.96 -0.45 -9.28
N GLU A 193 -16.10 -1.54 -8.51
CA GLU A 193 -17.22 -2.48 -8.63
C GLU A 193 -18.31 -2.23 -7.58
N LEU A 194 -19.54 -2.02 -8.05
CA LEU A 194 -20.72 -1.99 -7.18
C LEU A 194 -21.13 -3.42 -6.85
N PHE A 195 -21.11 -3.77 -5.56
CA PHE A 195 -21.72 -5.02 -5.11
C PHE A 195 -23.25 -4.92 -5.18
N VAL A 196 -23.81 -4.00 -4.38
CA VAL A 196 -25.25 -3.72 -4.38
C VAL A 196 -25.52 -2.34 -3.78
N ARG A 197 -26.45 -1.61 -4.37
CA ARG A 197 -27.02 -0.37 -3.82
C ARG A 197 -28.52 -0.54 -3.65
N HIS A 198 -29.03 -0.11 -2.51
CA HIS A 198 -30.45 0.09 -2.28
C HIS A 198 -30.74 1.59 -2.24
N ALA A 199 -31.65 2.04 -3.10
CA ALA A 199 -32.12 3.41 -3.13
C ALA A 199 -33.65 3.41 -3.28
N GLN A 200 -34.37 3.88 -2.27
CA GLN A 200 -35.82 4.06 -2.31
C GLN A 200 -36.61 2.80 -2.72
N GLY A 201 -36.17 1.61 -2.28
CA GLY A 201 -36.80 0.33 -2.61
C GLY A 201 -36.24 -0.38 -3.84
N GLU A 202 -35.35 0.25 -4.61
CA GLU A 202 -34.71 -0.36 -5.77
C GLU A 202 -33.31 -0.88 -5.41
N LEU A 203 -33.07 -2.17 -5.65
CA LEU A 203 -31.74 -2.75 -5.66
C LEU A 203 -31.09 -2.58 -7.03
N THR A 204 -29.83 -2.17 -7.05
CA THR A 204 -28.98 -2.13 -8.24
C THR A 204 -27.67 -2.87 -7.96
N ALA A 205 -27.30 -3.79 -8.83
CA ALA A 205 -25.96 -4.39 -8.87
C ALA A 205 -25.32 -4.14 -10.24
N ARG A 206 -24.00 -3.94 -10.28
CA ARG A 206 -23.28 -3.70 -11.54
C ARG A 206 -22.05 -4.61 -11.64
N PRO A 207 -22.22 -5.89 -12.00
CA PRO A 207 -21.10 -6.79 -12.20
C PRO A 207 -20.17 -6.28 -13.29
N MET A 208 -18.89 -6.55 -13.13
CA MET A 208 -17.87 -6.26 -14.13
C MET A 208 -17.08 -7.52 -14.50
N LYS A 209 -17.03 -7.80 -15.81
CA LYS A 209 -16.25 -8.88 -16.42
C LYS A 209 -15.85 -8.45 -17.81
N GLY A 210 -14.59 -8.72 -18.15
CA GLY A 210 -13.93 -8.26 -19.36
C GLY A 210 -13.15 -6.97 -19.15
N THR A 211 -11.82 -7.10 -19.26
CA THR A 211 -10.87 -6.03 -19.06
C THR A 211 -9.91 -5.99 -20.25
N ALA A 212 -9.68 -4.80 -20.79
CA ALA A 212 -8.67 -4.59 -21.83
C ALA A 212 -7.76 -3.42 -21.45
N PRO A 213 -6.50 -3.40 -21.90
CA PRO A 213 -5.67 -2.19 -21.82
C PRO A 213 -6.35 -1.02 -22.51
N ALA A 214 -6.33 0.16 -21.89
CA ALA A 214 -6.75 1.39 -22.53
C ALA A 214 -5.55 2.07 -23.19
N ALA A 215 -5.78 2.70 -24.34
CA ALA A 215 -4.82 3.64 -24.92
C ALA A 215 -4.69 4.91 -24.03
N PRO A 216 -3.62 5.71 -24.18
CA PRO A 216 -3.51 7.01 -23.53
C PRO A 216 -4.80 7.84 -23.61
N ALA A 217 -5.11 8.60 -22.56
CA ALA A 217 -6.38 9.33 -22.47
C ALA A 217 -6.61 10.33 -23.62
N SER A 218 -5.52 10.82 -24.21
CA SER A 218 -5.52 11.72 -25.37
C SER A 218 -6.02 11.05 -26.65
N GLU A 219 -5.98 9.71 -26.75
CA GLU A 219 -6.31 8.94 -27.94
C GLU A 219 -7.76 8.43 -27.86
N MET A 220 -8.72 9.36 -27.89
CA MET A 220 -10.14 9.06 -27.71
C MET A 220 -10.69 8.10 -28.78
N GLN A 221 -10.25 8.24 -30.03
CA GLN A 221 -10.74 7.42 -31.14
C GLN A 221 -10.27 5.95 -31.02
N GLU A 222 -9.02 5.73 -30.63
CA GLU A 222 -8.47 4.39 -30.40
C GLU A 222 -9.16 3.74 -29.21
N ASN A 223 -9.34 4.47 -28.11
CA ASN A 223 -10.10 3.98 -26.96
C ASN A 223 -11.54 3.61 -27.32
N ALA A 224 -12.21 4.38 -28.20
CA ALA A 224 -13.55 4.04 -28.67
C ALA A 224 -13.57 2.73 -29.49
N GLN A 225 -12.56 2.50 -30.33
CA GLN A 225 -12.41 1.26 -31.09
C GLN A 225 -12.12 0.06 -30.18
N LEU A 226 -11.19 0.21 -29.24
CA LEU A 226 -10.88 -0.82 -28.24
C LEU A 226 -12.10 -1.15 -27.37
N ALA A 227 -12.89 -0.14 -26.99
CA ALA A 227 -14.11 -0.35 -26.22
C ALA A 227 -15.17 -1.11 -27.02
N GLN A 228 -15.35 -0.78 -28.31
CA GLN A 228 -16.25 -1.52 -29.20
C GLN A 228 -15.77 -2.96 -29.41
N ALA A 229 -14.46 -3.18 -29.57
CA ALA A 229 -13.88 -4.51 -29.71
C ALA A 229 -14.14 -5.35 -28.45
N LEU A 230 -13.87 -4.79 -27.26
CA LEU A 230 -14.16 -5.47 -25.98
C LEU A 230 -15.66 -5.77 -25.84
N ALA A 231 -16.53 -4.79 -26.12
CA ALA A 231 -17.99 -4.97 -26.06
C ALA A 231 -18.52 -6.04 -27.01
N ALA A 232 -17.84 -6.26 -28.14
CA ALA A 232 -18.22 -7.24 -29.15
C ALA A 232 -17.57 -8.62 -28.93
N ASP A 233 -16.54 -8.72 -28.11
CA ASP A 233 -15.76 -9.94 -27.91
C ASP A 233 -16.64 -11.09 -27.36
N PRO A 234 -16.74 -12.23 -28.07
CA PRO A 234 -17.64 -13.32 -27.69
C PRO A 234 -17.31 -13.93 -26.32
N LYS A 235 -16.02 -14.07 -25.96
CA LYS A 235 -15.59 -14.66 -24.69
C LYS A 235 -16.01 -13.77 -23.52
N ASN A 236 -15.62 -12.50 -23.58
CA ASN A 236 -15.93 -11.52 -22.52
C ASN A 236 -17.44 -11.33 -22.34
N ARG A 237 -18.22 -11.34 -23.42
CA ARG A 237 -19.69 -11.28 -23.34
C ARG A 237 -20.29 -12.52 -22.68
N ALA A 238 -19.78 -13.71 -22.99
CA ALA A 238 -20.27 -14.95 -22.40
C ALA A 238 -20.01 -14.98 -20.89
N GLU A 239 -18.80 -14.62 -20.46
CA GLU A 239 -18.45 -14.51 -19.04
C GLU A 239 -19.31 -13.47 -18.33
N ASN A 240 -19.47 -12.28 -18.90
CA ASN A 240 -20.28 -11.21 -18.31
C ASN A 240 -21.75 -11.62 -18.19
N LEU A 241 -22.32 -12.23 -19.24
CA LEU A 241 -23.72 -12.69 -19.24
C LEU A 241 -23.96 -13.77 -18.19
N MET A 242 -23.03 -14.72 -18.04
CA MET A 242 -23.09 -15.73 -16.98
C MET A 242 -23.18 -15.10 -15.58
N ILE A 243 -22.37 -14.07 -15.31
CA ILE A 243 -22.41 -13.35 -14.03
C ILE A 243 -23.71 -12.55 -13.87
N VAL A 244 -24.22 -11.93 -14.95
CA VAL A 244 -25.51 -11.24 -14.94
C VAL A 244 -26.62 -12.21 -14.54
N ASP A 245 -26.66 -13.41 -15.13
CA ASP A 245 -27.69 -14.41 -14.81
C ASP A 245 -27.57 -14.92 -13.37
N LEU A 246 -26.35 -15.11 -12.87
CA LEU A 246 -26.12 -15.43 -11.47
C LEU A 246 -26.71 -14.34 -10.55
N LEU A 247 -26.41 -13.07 -10.80
CA LEU A 247 -26.90 -11.97 -9.97
C LEU A 247 -28.41 -11.76 -10.11
N ARG A 248 -29.00 -11.98 -11.29
CA ARG A 248 -30.45 -11.97 -11.49
C ARG A 248 -31.13 -13.04 -10.64
N ASN A 249 -30.59 -14.25 -10.61
CA ASN A 249 -31.09 -15.33 -9.77
C ASN A 249 -30.96 -14.98 -8.28
N ASP A 250 -29.83 -14.42 -7.87
CA ASP A 250 -29.57 -14.04 -6.47
C ASP A 250 -30.50 -12.92 -6.00
N ILE A 251 -30.65 -11.86 -6.78
CA ILE A 251 -31.57 -10.74 -6.49
C ILE A 251 -33.03 -11.20 -6.56
N GLY A 252 -33.37 -12.08 -7.51
CA GLY A 252 -34.72 -12.61 -7.67
C GLY A 252 -35.28 -13.31 -6.43
N ARG A 253 -34.42 -13.85 -5.55
CA ARG A 253 -34.84 -14.48 -4.28
C ARG A 253 -35.43 -13.50 -3.27
N ILE A 254 -35.08 -12.22 -3.37
CA ILE A 254 -35.48 -11.15 -2.44
C ILE A 254 -36.24 -10.00 -3.12
N ALA A 255 -36.46 -10.10 -4.43
CA ALA A 255 -37.17 -9.10 -5.21
C ALA A 255 -38.69 -9.35 -5.30
N GLU A 256 -39.45 -8.30 -5.59
CA GLU A 256 -40.84 -8.42 -6.02
C GLU A 256 -40.89 -9.23 -7.33
N THR A 257 -41.83 -10.19 -7.39
CA THR A 257 -41.96 -11.08 -8.56
C THR A 257 -42.16 -10.26 -9.84
N GLY A 258 -41.34 -10.54 -10.85
CA GLY A 258 -41.38 -9.85 -12.15
C GLY A 258 -40.68 -8.48 -12.20
N SER A 259 -40.09 -8.00 -11.10
CA SER A 259 -39.40 -6.70 -11.06
C SER A 259 -37.93 -6.73 -11.52
N VAL A 260 -37.33 -7.92 -11.66
CA VAL A 260 -35.92 -8.07 -12.03
C VAL A 260 -35.71 -7.70 -13.50
N THR A 261 -34.95 -6.65 -13.76
CA THR A 261 -34.62 -6.15 -15.10
C THR A 261 -33.11 -6.02 -15.30
N VAL A 262 -32.70 -5.95 -16.57
CA VAL A 262 -31.31 -5.74 -16.99
C VAL A 262 -31.27 -4.55 -17.94
N PRO A 263 -31.33 -3.30 -17.43
CA PRO A 263 -31.48 -2.11 -18.27
C PRO A 263 -30.27 -1.83 -19.17
N ALA A 264 -29.09 -2.36 -18.83
CA ALA A 264 -27.86 -2.16 -19.59
C ALA A 264 -27.01 -3.44 -19.57
N LEU A 265 -26.51 -3.83 -20.74
CA LEU A 265 -25.63 -4.98 -20.94
C LEU A 265 -24.38 -4.56 -21.71
N PHE A 266 -23.23 -5.05 -21.27
CA PHE A 266 -21.94 -4.91 -21.97
C PHE A 266 -21.50 -3.44 -22.17
N GLU A 267 -21.83 -2.56 -21.23
CA GLU A 267 -21.36 -1.17 -21.24
C GLU A 267 -19.86 -1.14 -20.91
N VAL A 268 -19.05 -0.64 -21.84
CA VAL A 268 -17.60 -0.50 -21.63
C VAL A 268 -17.27 0.92 -21.19
N GLN A 269 -16.61 1.05 -20.04
CA GLN A 269 -16.15 2.31 -19.48
C GLN A 269 -14.64 2.29 -19.24
N ARG A 270 -14.01 3.45 -19.37
CA ARG A 270 -12.56 3.60 -19.12
C ARG A 270 -12.29 3.94 -17.65
N TYR A 271 -11.42 3.16 -17.02
CA TYR A 271 -10.89 3.40 -15.69
C TYR A 271 -9.36 3.55 -15.75
N SER A 272 -8.88 4.79 -15.83
CA SER A 272 -7.45 5.11 -15.95
C SER A 272 -6.78 4.33 -17.11
N SER A 273 -5.94 3.33 -16.84
CA SER A 273 -5.19 2.57 -17.84
C SER A 273 -5.93 1.35 -18.41
N VAL A 274 -7.19 1.10 -18.03
CA VAL A 274 -7.97 -0.05 -18.52
C VAL A 274 -9.36 0.34 -18.99
N LEU A 275 -9.90 -0.44 -19.93
CA LEU A 275 -11.31 -0.50 -20.29
C LEU A 275 -11.96 -1.65 -19.53
N GLN A 276 -13.14 -1.41 -18.98
CA GLN A 276 -13.89 -2.39 -18.20
C GLN A 276 -15.30 -2.50 -18.72
N MET A 277 -15.73 -3.74 -19.00
CA MET A 277 -17.12 -4.02 -19.35
C MET A 277 -17.96 -4.28 -18.09
N THR A 278 -19.13 -3.65 -18.06
CA THR A 278 -20.10 -3.70 -16.96
C THR A 278 -21.50 -3.98 -17.49
N SER A 279 -22.33 -4.60 -16.66
CA SER A 279 -23.76 -4.79 -16.92
C SER A 279 -24.55 -4.37 -15.68
N THR A 280 -25.80 -3.97 -15.84
CA THR A 280 -26.62 -3.47 -14.73
C THR A 280 -27.81 -4.39 -14.50
N VAL A 281 -27.99 -4.86 -13.26
CA VAL A 281 -29.17 -5.62 -12.83
C VAL A 281 -29.92 -4.81 -11.80
N GLN A 282 -31.23 -4.66 -11.98
CA GLN A 282 -32.10 -3.91 -11.09
C GLN A 282 -33.31 -4.73 -10.67
N ALA A 283 -33.81 -4.50 -9.46
CA ALA A 283 -35.07 -5.07 -9.00
C ALA A 283 -35.68 -4.26 -7.85
N ARG A 284 -37.00 -4.37 -7.65
CA ARG A 284 -37.65 -3.83 -6.46
C ARG A 284 -37.53 -4.82 -5.31
N LEU A 285 -37.04 -4.36 -4.17
CA LEU A 285 -36.91 -5.17 -2.96
C LEU A 285 -38.29 -5.45 -2.36
N ARG A 286 -38.56 -6.70 -1.92
CA ARG A 286 -39.81 -6.95 -1.19
C ARG A 286 -39.80 -6.22 0.14
N ARG A 287 -40.95 -5.61 0.50
CA ARG A 287 -41.09 -4.75 1.69
C ARG A 287 -40.81 -5.45 3.02
N ASP A 288 -40.99 -6.76 3.08
CA ASP A 288 -40.80 -7.61 4.26
C ASP A 288 -39.37 -8.18 4.37
N THR A 289 -38.48 -7.89 3.41
CA THR A 289 -37.11 -8.40 3.43
C THR A 289 -36.31 -7.78 4.57
N SER A 290 -35.66 -8.63 5.36
CA SER A 290 -34.70 -8.23 6.39
C SER A 290 -33.27 -8.08 5.82
N LEU A 291 -32.40 -7.33 6.51
CA LEU A 291 -30.98 -7.26 6.14
C LEU A 291 -30.33 -8.66 6.17
N ALA A 292 -30.73 -9.52 7.10
CA ALA A 292 -30.21 -10.88 7.20
C ALA A 292 -30.55 -11.72 5.96
N GLU A 293 -31.77 -11.62 5.44
CA GLU A 293 -32.16 -12.27 4.19
C GLU A 293 -31.43 -11.70 2.99
N LEU A 294 -31.24 -10.39 2.94
CA LEU A 294 -30.49 -9.73 1.87
C LEU A 294 -29.05 -10.24 1.80
N PHE A 295 -28.32 -10.22 2.93
CA PHE A 295 -26.95 -10.74 2.98
C PHE A 295 -26.90 -12.24 2.69
N ARG A 296 -27.83 -13.05 3.20
CA ARG A 296 -27.88 -14.48 2.90
C ARG A 296 -28.10 -14.75 1.40
N ALA A 297 -28.89 -13.91 0.73
CA ALA A 297 -29.15 -14.07 -0.70
C ALA A 297 -27.96 -13.65 -1.57
N LEU A 298 -27.30 -12.54 -1.22
CA LEU A 298 -26.34 -11.88 -2.12
C LEU A 298 -24.86 -12.12 -1.75
N TYR A 299 -24.52 -12.40 -0.49
CA TYR A 299 -23.14 -12.41 0.01
C TYR A 299 -22.51 -13.82 0.02
N PRO A 300 -21.20 -13.97 -0.28
CA PRO A 300 -20.34 -12.95 -0.89
C PRO A 300 -20.74 -12.73 -2.35
N CYS A 301 -20.25 -11.65 -2.95
CA CYS A 301 -20.64 -11.28 -4.31
C CYS A 301 -20.36 -12.43 -5.31
N GLY A 302 -21.35 -12.75 -6.14
CA GLY A 302 -21.21 -13.84 -7.11
C GLY A 302 -20.11 -13.62 -8.15
N SER A 303 -19.89 -12.37 -8.57
CA SER A 303 -18.94 -11.99 -9.63
C SER A 303 -17.48 -12.30 -9.29
N ILE A 304 -17.12 -12.32 -8.01
CA ILE A 304 -15.76 -12.54 -7.49
C ILE A 304 -15.60 -13.87 -6.74
N THR A 305 -16.58 -14.75 -6.89
CA THR A 305 -16.56 -16.11 -6.32
C THR A 305 -16.61 -17.14 -7.44
N GLY A 306 -17.78 -17.28 -8.08
CA GLY A 306 -18.08 -18.28 -9.10
C GLY A 306 -19.38 -19.06 -8.78
N ALA A 307 -19.69 -20.06 -9.60
CA ALA A 307 -20.97 -20.78 -9.57
C ALA A 307 -20.79 -22.29 -9.80
N PRO A 308 -21.50 -23.17 -9.06
CA PRO A 308 -22.38 -22.88 -7.92
C PRO A 308 -21.62 -22.31 -6.71
N LYS A 309 -22.19 -21.28 -6.06
CA LYS A 309 -21.49 -20.45 -5.06
C LYS A 309 -20.84 -21.26 -3.93
N ARG A 310 -21.61 -22.10 -3.24
CA ARG A 310 -21.10 -22.89 -2.10
C ARG A 310 -19.96 -23.83 -2.50
N ARG A 311 -20.13 -24.64 -3.55
CA ARG A 311 -19.11 -25.59 -4.00
C ARG A 311 -17.83 -24.88 -4.46
N THR A 312 -17.99 -23.76 -5.16
CA THR A 312 -16.86 -22.91 -5.57
C THR A 312 -16.10 -22.37 -4.37
N MET A 313 -16.78 -21.94 -3.31
CA MET A 313 -16.13 -21.48 -2.09
C MET A 313 -15.39 -22.59 -1.35
N GLU A 314 -15.87 -23.84 -1.40
CA GLU A 314 -15.15 -25.01 -0.85
C GLU A 314 -13.84 -25.23 -1.61
N ILE A 315 -13.87 -25.16 -2.95
CA ILE A 315 -12.68 -25.24 -3.81
C ILE A 315 -11.71 -24.10 -3.51
N ILE A 316 -12.20 -22.86 -3.35
CA ILE A 316 -11.37 -21.71 -2.98
C ILE A 316 -10.66 -21.94 -1.64
N ALA A 317 -11.39 -22.41 -0.63
CA ALA A 317 -10.82 -22.68 0.69
C ALA A 317 -9.78 -23.81 0.68
N GLU A 318 -9.88 -24.74 -0.27
CA GLU A 318 -8.92 -25.82 -0.46
C GLU A 318 -7.66 -25.38 -1.21
N LEU A 319 -7.80 -24.48 -2.19
CA LEU A 319 -6.71 -24.11 -3.10
C LEU A 319 -5.94 -22.85 -2.67
N GLU A 320 -6.60 -21.87 -2.04
CA GLU A 320 -5.93 -20.64 -1.63
C GLU A 320 -5.10 -20.85 -0.35
N PRO A 321 -3.83 -20.40 -0.30
CA PRO A 321 -2.96 -20.63 0.84
C PRO A 321 -3.26 -19.74 2.06
N ALA A 322 -4.18 -18.78 1.93
CA ALA A 322 -4.52 -17.81 2.96
C ALA A 322 -5.96 -17.29 2.80
N PRO A 323 -6.64 -16.91 3.90
CA PRO A 323 -7.95 -16.25 3.82
C PRO A 323 -7.88 -14.95 3.02
N ARG A 324 -9.02 -14.51 2.48
CA ARG A 324 -9.14 -13.26 1.72
C ARG A 324 -9.27 -12.04 2.61
N GLY A 325 -9.84 -12.20 3.80
CA GLY A 325 -10.11 -11.07 4.68
C GLY A 325 -11.03 -10.08 3.99
N ILE A 326 -10.70 -8.79 4.03
CA ILE A 326 -11.52 -7.73 3.42
C ILE A 326 -11.59 -7.87 1.89
N TYR A 327 -10.56 -8.42 1.24
CA TYR A 327 -10.52 -8.56 -0.21
C TYR A 327 -11.68 -9.42 -0.69
N THR A 328 -12.41 -8.93 -1.69
CA THR A 328 -13.64 -9.53 -2.23
C THR A 328 -14.79 -9.71 -1.23
N GLY A 329 -14.72 -9.06 -0.07
CA GLY A 329 -15.81 -8.93 0.88
C GLY A 329 -16.80 -7.82 0.51
N ALA A 330 -17.11 -6.91 1.45
CA ALA A 330 -17.88 -5.69 1.17
C ALA A 330 -17.40 -4.49 1.99
N ILE A 331 -17.35 -3.30 1.36
CA ILE A 331 -17.18 -2.01 2.04
C ILE A 331 -18.33 -1.11 1.64
N GLY A 332 -18.88 -0.34 2.58
CA GLY A 332 -19.94 0.58 2.20
C GLY A 332 -20.59 1.32 3.36
N TRP A 333 -21.74 1.92 3.08
CA TRP A 333 -22.47 2.74 4.04
C TRP A 333 -23.95 2.35 4.12
N PHE A 334 -24.56 2.65 5.27
CA PHE A 334 -26.00 2.64 5.49
C PHE A 334 -26.41 4.01 6.05
N ASP A 335 -27.44 4.61 5.44
CA ASP A 335 -27.96 5.90 5.88
C ASP A 335 -28.94 5.73 7.06
N PRO A 336 -29.04 6.74 7.94
CA PRO A 336 -30.02 6.77 9.02
C PRO A 336 -31.43 6.55 8.50
N LEU A 337 -32.23 5.82 9.28
CA LEU A 337 -33.63 5.55 8.98
C LEU A 337 -34.51 6.62 9.67
N PRO A 338 -35.35 7.37 8.92
CA PRO A 338 -36.33 8.25 9.54
C PRO A 338 -37.22 7.49 10.52
N ALA A 339 -37.55 8.12 11.66
CA ALA A 339 -38.34 7.49 12.72
C ALA A 339 -39.75 7.07 12.27
N ASP A 340 -40.27 7.69 11.22
CA ASP A 340 -41.57 7.45 10.59
C ASP A 340 -41.48 6.61 9.30
N SER A 341 -40.30 6.07 8.97
CA SER A 341 -40.13 5.25 7.77
C SER A 341 -40.94 3.96 7.83
N ALA A 342 -41.78 3.74 6.82
CA ALA A 342 -42.48 2.47 6.62
C ALA A 342 -41.58 1.37 6.02
N GLN A 343 -40.34 1.68 5.66
CA GLN A 343 -39.39 0.73 5.09
C GLN A 343 -38.55 0.05 6.19
N ALA A 344 -38.41 -1.27 6.09
CA ALA A 344 -37.59 -2.05 7.03
C ALA A 344 -36.08 -1.80 6.87
N ILE A 345 -35.65 -1.38 5.68
CA ILE A 345 -34.24 -1.18 5.30
C ILE A 345 -34.09 0.22 4.70
N GLY A 346 -33.11 0.98 5.18
CA GLY A 346 -32.77 2.31 4.66
C GLY A 346 -31.93 2.25 3.38
N ASP A 347 -31.59 3.40 2.83
CA ASP A 347 -30.67 3.46 1.69
C ASP A 347 -29.26 3.02 2.12
N PHE A 348 -28.61 2.27 1.24
CA PHE A 348 -27.26 1.78 1.48
C PHE A 348 -26.53 1.52 0.17
N CYS A 349 -25.21 1.50 0.23
CA CYS A 349 -24.37 1.15 -0.91
C CYS A 349 -23.19 0.33 -0.43
N LEU A 350 -22.97 -0.83 -1.05
CA LEU A 350 -21.83 -1.71 -0.81
C LEU A 350 -21.05 -1.89 -2.11
N SER A 351 -19.73 -1.77 -2.04
CA SER A 351 -18.79 -2.11 -3.13
C SER A 351 -18.07 -3.41 -2.84
N VAL A 352 -17.54 -4.03 -3.90
CA VAL A 352 -16.66 -5.20 -3.78
C VAL A 352 -15.23 -4.71 -3.53
N PRO A 353 -14.56 -5.01 -2.41
CA PRO A 353 -13.22 -4.54 -2.12
C PRO A 353 -12.19 -5.25 -3.01
N ILE A 354 -11.90 -4.63 -4.15
CA ILE A 354 -10.82 -4.97 -5.07
C ILE A 354 -9.94 -3.74 -5.25
N ARG A 355 -8.64 -3.94 -5.54
CA ARG A 355 -7.64 -2.85 -5.47
C ARG A 355 -7.69 -2.15 -4.10
N THR A 356 -7.72 -2.98 -3.05
CA THR A 356 -7.90 -2.56 -1.66
C THR A 356 -6.70 -3.02 -0.83
N LEU A 357 -6.05 -2.07 -0.18
CA LEU A 357 -4.98 -2.31 0.78
C LEU A 357 -5.59 -2.38 2.18
N SER A 358 -5.28 -3.45 2.91
CA SER A 358 -5.50 -3.54 4.35
C SER A 358 -4.18 -3.29 5.05
N LEU A 359 -4.10 -2.24 5.85
CA LEU A 359 -2.92 -1.88 6.65
C LEU A 359 -3.18 -2.26 8.10
N GLN A 360 -2.27 -3.04 8.67
CA GLN A 360 -2.31 -3.40 10.08
C GLN A 360 -2.17 -2.15 10.96
N PRO A 361 -2.67 -2.21 12.20
CA PRO A 361 -2.34 -1.22 13.22
C PRO A 361 -0.84 -0.99 13.32
N PRO A 362 -0.40 0.22 13.72
CA PRO A 362 0.97 0.41 14.18
C PRO A 362 1.27 -0.61 15.28
N THR A 363 2.37 -1.33 15.15
CA THR A 363 2.82 -2.29 16.16
C THR A 363 4.18 -1.85 16.67
N ASP A 364 4.51 -2.20 17.92
CA ASP A 364 5.78 -1.79 18.54
C ASP A 364 7.01 -2.39 17.82
N ASP A 365 6.84 -3.49 17.09
CA ASP A 365 7.86 -4.15 16.26
C ASP A 365 8.02 -3.54 14.86
N VAL A 366 7.08 -2.69 14.43
CA VAL A 366 7.10 -2.01 13.13
C VAL A 366 7.25 -0.50 13.35
N HIS A 367 8.47 -0.07 13.11
CA HIS A 367 9.03 1.24 13.43
C HIS A 367 8.69 2.31 12.35
N ASP A 368 8.59 3.60 12.70
CA ASP A 368 8.46 4.79 11.80
C ASP A 368 7.07 5.02 11.19
N GLY A 369 6.01 4.67 11.93
CA GLY A 369 4.66 4.71 11.37
C GLY A 369 4.44 3.76 10.20
N MET A 370 5.43 2.89 9.92
CA MET A 370 5.36 1.85 8.91
C MET A 370 4.31 0.83 9.33
N ARG A 371 3.59 0.30 8.36
CA ARG A 371 2.51 -0.67 8.57
C ARG A 371 2.69 -1.82 7.63
N ARG A 372 2.55 -3.04 8.15
CA ARG A 372 2.39 -4.21 7.28
C ARG A 372 1.08 -4.08 6.53
N GLY A 373 1.16 -4.19 5.22
CA GLY A 373 0.02 -4.11 4.32
C GLY A 373 -0.18 -5.39 3.54
N GLU A 374 -1.43 -5.64 3.15
CA GLU A 374 -1.79 -6.72 2.24
C GLU A 374 -2.81 -6.22 1.21
N MET A 375 -2.68 -6.69 -0.03
CA MET A 375 -3.65 -6.49 -1.11
C MET A 375 -3.89 -7.82 -1.82
N GLY A 376 -5.16 -8.18 -2.01
CA GLY A 376 -5.53 -9.33 -2.82
C GLY A 376 -5.54 -9.03 -4.32
N VAL A 377 -5.21 -10.05 -5.10
CA VAL A 377 -5.31 -10.04 -6.57
C VAL A 377 -5.74 -11.42 -7.05
N GLY A 378 -6.41 -11.50 -8.20
CA GLY A 378 -6.88 -12.77 -8.72
C GLY A 378 -7.46 -12.70 -10.13
N ALA A 379 -7.87 -13.87 -10.60
CA ALA A 379 -8.40 -14.13 -11.93
C ALA A 379 -9.61 -15.06 -11.86
N GLY A 380 -10.56 -14.85 -12.77
CA GLY A 380 -11.75 -15.69 -12.90
C GLY A 380 -11.44 -16.85 -13.85
N ILE A 381 -11.12 -18.01 -13.30
CA ILE A 381 -10.71 -19.17 -14.09
C ILE A 381 -11.92 -19.91 -14.62
N VAL A 382 -11.94 -20.11 -15.94
CA VAL A 382 -12.93 -20.88 -16.71
C VAL A 382 -12.22 -22.01 -17.46
N LEU A 383 -12.97 -22.89 -18.13
CA LEU A 383 -12.41 -24.07 -18.79
C LEU A 383 -11.34 -23.75 -19.85
N ASP A 384 -11.45 -22.61 -20.53
CA ASP A 384 -10.53 -22.16 -21.59
C ASP A 384 -9.45 -21.18 -21.06
N SER A 385 -9.32 -21.01 -19.75
CA SER A 385 -8.28 -20.18 -19.15
C SER A 385 -6.89 -20.77 -19.39
N VAL A 386 -5.91 -19.90 -19.67
CA VAL A 386 -4.50 -20.27 -19.85
C VAL A 386 -3.69 -19.67 -18.72
N ALA A 387 -2.97 -20.50 -17.96
CA ALA A 387 -2.28 -20.07 -16.73
C ALA A 387 -1.37 -18.85 -16.91
N ALA A 388 -0.56 -18.83 -17.97
CA ALA A 388 0.34 -17.73 -18.25
C ALA A 388 -0.43 -16.41 -18.49
N ASP A 389 -1.54 -16.47 -19.22
CA ASP A 389 -2.36 -15.29 -19.54
C ASP A 389 -3.08 -14.77 -18.29
N GLU A 390 -3.66 -15.66 -17.50
CA GLU A 390 -4.34 -15.31 -16.24
C GLU A 390 -3.37 -14.75 -15.19
N PHE A 391 -2.15 -15.29 -15.13
CA PHE A 391 -1.11 -14.77 -14.25
C PHE A 391 -0.63 -13.39 -14.71
N ALA A 392 -0.45 -13.19 -16.02
CA ALA A 392 -0.13 -11.89 -16.60
C ALA A 392 -1.25 -10.86 -16.35
N GLU A 393 -2.52 -11.27 -16.43
CA GLU A 393 -3.67 -10.43 -16.06
C GLU A 393 -3.63 -10.06 -14.57
N CYS A 394 -3.31 -11.00 -13.68
CA CYS A 394 -3.11 -10.71 -12.26
C CYS A 394 -2.01 -9.66 -12.05
N GLN A 395 -0.87 -9.79 -12.73
CA GLN A 395 0.20 -8.78 -12.67
C GLN A 395 -0.27 -7.42 -13.18
N LEU A 396 -1.03 -7.37 -14.27
CA LEU A 396 -1.62 -6.13 -14.80
C LEU A 396 -2.55 -5.47 -13.77
N LYS A 397 -3.40 -6.23 -13.08
CA LYS A 397 -4.25 -5.73 -11.98
C LYS A 397 -3.41 -5.24 -10.80
N ALA A 398 -2.31 -5.92 -10.48
CA ALA A 398 -1.39 -5.56 -9.41
C ALA A 398 -0.58 -4.28 -9.69
N ARG A 399 -0.39 -3.86 -10.95
CA ARG A 399 0.32 -2.62 -11.34
C ARG A 399 -0.28 -1.34 -10.78
N PHE A 400 -1.52 -1.39 -10.30
CA PHE A 400 -2.08 -0.30 -9.50
C PHE A 400 -1.23 -0.04 -8.24
N LEU A 401 -0.82 -1.11 -7.55
CA LEU A 401 0.03 -1.09 -6.37
C LEU A 401 1.52 -1.11 -6.75
N THR A 402 1.97 -2.11 -7.51
CA THR A 402 3.41 -2.32 -7.80
C THR A 402 4.02 -1.25 -8.70
N GLY A 403 3.19 -0.56 -9.49
CA GLY A 403 3.62 0.58 -10.29
C GLY A 403 3.46 1.93 -9.57
N LEU A 404 3.20 1.94 -8.26
CA LEU A 404 3.14 3.18 -7.48
C LEU A 404 4.53 3.81 -7.45
N GLY A 405 4.59 5.05 -7.92
CA GLY A 405 5.83 5.81 -7.97
C GLY A 405 6.42 6.08 -6.59
N HIS A 406 7.67 6.53 -6.52
CA HIS A 406 8.29 7.15 -5.35
C HIS A 406 8.74 8.56 -5.71
N ASP A 407 8.49 9.51 -4.81
CA ASP A 407 8.78 10.93 -5.06
C ASP A 407 10.22 11.30 -4.62
N PHE A 408 11.11 10.30 -4.54
CA PHE A 408 12.50 10.44 -4.13
C PHE A 408 13.43 9.60 -5.02
N GLU A 409 14.70 9.97 -5.03
CA GLU A 409 15.76 9.23 -5.72
C GLU A 409 16.64 8.50 -4.70
N LEU A 410 17.20 7.36 -5.09
CA LEU A 410 18.30 6.73 -4.36
C LEU A 410 19.61 7.30 -4.89
N PHE A 411 20.62 7.45 -4.04
CA PHE A 411 21.90 7.96 -4.53
C PHE A 411 23.11 7.49 -3.76
N GLU A 412 24.25 7.57 -4.45
CA GLU A 412 25.56 7.34 -3.91
C GLU A 412 26.46 8.57 -4.08
N THR A 413 27.47 8.69 -3.22
CA THR A 413 28.50 9.74 -3.33
C THR A 413 29.84 9.11 -3.07
N LEU A 414 30.67 9.09 -4.10
CA LEU A 414 31.90 8.32 -4.19
C LEU A 414 33.09 9.26 -4.35
N HIS A 415 34.21 8.84 -3.78
CA HIS A 415 35.53 9.33 -4.17
C HIS A 415 35.95 8.63 -5.45
N ALA A 416 36.38 9.39 -6.45
CA ALA A 416 36.81 8.83 -7.73
C ALA A 416 38.09 9.52 -8.24
N SER A 417 38.88 8.78 -9.01
CA SER A 417 39.93 9.32 -9.88
C SER A 417 39.84 8.66 -11.26
N ARG A 418 40.64 9.15 -12.21
CA ARG A 418 40.65 8.60 -13.57
C ARG A 418 41.34 7.24 -13.61
N GLN A 419 42.44 7.07 -12.88
CA GLN A 419 43.27 5.87 -12.89
C GLN A 419 42.75 4.78 -11.93
N GLU A 420 42.40 5.15 -10.70
CA GLU A 420 41.97 4.19 -9.68
C GLU A 420 40.46 3.90 -9.74
N GLY A 421 39.71 4.69 -10.50
CA GLY A 421 38.27 4.59 -10.59
C GLY A 421 37.57 5.02 -9.31
N CYS A 422 36.41 4.41 -9.02
CA CYS A 422 35.61 4.73 -7.85
C CYS A 422 36.04 3.91 -6.63
N ARG A 423 36.41 4.58 -5.53
CA ARG A 423 36.71 3.92 -4.25
C ARG A 423 35.47 3.19 -3.73
N HIS A 424 35.64 1.95 -3.31
CA HIS A 424 34.58 1.08 -2.78
C HIS A 424 33.37 0.88 -3.72
N ALA A 425 33.57 0.93 -5.04
CA ALA A 425 32.50 0.83 -6.05
C ALA A 425 31.52 -0.32 -5.79
N GLU A 426 32.03 -1.54 -5.56
CA GLU A 426 31.20 -2.73 -5.30
C GLU A 426 30.28 -2.55 -4.08
N ARG A 427 30.79 -1.97 -2.99
CA ARG A 427 29.99 -1.72 -1.77
C ARG A 427 28.93 -0.64 -1.99
N HIS A 428 29.23 0.38 -2.79
CA HIS A 428 28.27 1.40 -3.19
C HIS A 428 27.14 0.79 -4.03
N LEU A 429 27.48 0.04 -5.08
CA LEU A 429 26.50 -0.62 -5.94
C LEU A 429 25.67 -1.66 -5.18
N ALA A 430 26.27 -2.43 -4.27
CA ALA A 430 25.56 -3.39 -3.43
C ALA A 430 24.51 -2.70 -2.52
N ARG A 431 24.87 -1.58 -1.88
CA ARG A 431 23.93 -0.83 -1.05
C ARG A 431 22.80 -0.19 -1.87
N LEU A 432 23.15 0.35 -3.04
CA LEU A 432 22.18 0.92 -3.96
C LEU A 432 21.21 -0.15 -4.47
N ALA A 433 21.71 -1.32 -4.86
CA ALA A 433 20.92 -2.48 -5.27
C ALA A 433 19.98 -2.97 -4.16
N ALA A 434 20.46 -3.07 -2.92
CA ALA A 434 19.63 -3.47 -1.79
C ALA A 434 18.47 -2.49 -1.54
N SER A 435 18.74 -1.18 -1.64
CA SER A 435 17.71 -0.15 -1.51
C SER A 435 16.75 -0.15 -2.71
N ALA A 436 17.27 -0.38 -3.92
CA ALA A 436 16.46 -0.49 -5.13
C ALA A 436 15.50 -1.68 -5.05
N GLY A 437 15.98 -2.85 -4.62
CA GLY A 437 15.14 -4.02 -4.39
C GLY A 437 14.08 -3.79 -3.31
N TYR A 438 14.45 -3.12 -2.21
CA TYR A 438 13.50 -2.80 -1.14
C TYR A 438 12.38 -1.87 -1.61
N PHE A 439 12.69 -0.80 -2.35
CA PHE A 439 11.66 0.15 -2.81
C PHE A 439 11.05 -0.18 -4.17
N GLY A 440 11.50 -1.24 -4.85
CA GLY A 440 11.04 -1.62 -6.19
C GLY A 440 11.51 -0.68 -7.30
N PHE A 441 12.71 -0.11 -7.19
CA PHE A 441 13.34 0.64 -8.28
C PHE A 441 13.89 -0.36 -9.32
N ALA A 442 13.76 -0.02 -10.60
CA ALA A 442 14.45 -0.79 -11.64
C ALA A 442 15.97 -0.67 -11.43
N TRP A 443 16.68 -1.79 -11.58
CA TRP A 443 18.10 -1.87 -11.28
C TRP A 443 18.82 -2.77 -12.28
N ASP A 444 19.82 -2.20 -12.95
CA ASP A 444 20.79 -2.92 -13.77
C ASP A 444 22.20 -2.69 -13.22
N ALA A 445 22.79 -3.75 -12.66
CA ALA A 445 24.12 -3.70 -12.07
C ALA A 445 25.23 -3.49 -13.11
N GLN A 446 25.05 -3.99 -14.34
CA GLN A 446 26.03 -3.87 -15.40
C GLN A 446 26.04 -2.45 -15.96
N GLU A 447 24.85 -1.88 -16.20
CA GLU A 447 24.70 -0.49 -16.63
C GLU A 447 25.29 0.47 -15.59
N ALA A 448 24.97 0.27 -14.30
CA ALA A 448 25.50 1.11 -13.22
C ALA A 448 27.03 1.04 -13.11
N SER A 449 27.61 -0.16 -13.24
CA SER A 449 29.07 -0.32 -13.24
C SER A 449 29.72 0.34 -14.46
N ALA A 450 29.17 0.15 -15.65
CA ALA A 450 29.66 0.77 -16.88
C ALA A 450 29.61 2.30 -16.80
N ALA A 451 28.52 2.85 -16.26
CA ALA A 451 28.35 4.29 -16.09
C ALA A 451 29.40 4.91 -15.15
N LEU A 452 29.73 4.25 -14.04
CA LEU A 452 30.81 4.69 -13.13
C LEU A 452 32.18 4.69 -13.83
N HIS A 453 32.51 3.62 -14.56
CA HIS A 453 33.78 3.55 -15.30
C HIS A 453 33.89 4.63 -16.38
N ALA A 454 32.82 4.83 -17.15
CA ALA A 454 32.77 5.86 -18.18
C ALA A 454 32.96 7.27 -17.59
N ALA A 455 32.33 7.56 -16.46
CA ALA A 455 32.47 8.85 -15.77
C ALA A 455 33.90 9.08 -15.26
N CYS A 456 34.58 8.05 -14.75
CA CYS A 456 35.99 8.13 -14.37
C CYS A 456 36.91 8.36 -15.58
N ALA A 457 36.70 7.62 -16.67
CA ALA A 457 37.53 7.72 -17.87
C ALA A 457 37.38 9.06 -18.60
N ALA A 458 36.22 9.71 -18.47
CA ALA A 458 35.92 11.00 -19.10
C ALA A 458 36.57 12.21 -18.39
N HIS A 459 37.12 12.04 -17.18
CA HIS A 459 37.76 13.13 -16.45
C HIS A 459 39.10 13.53 -17.09
N GLU A 460 39.41 14.83 -17.17
CA GLU A 460 40.58 15.33 -17.92
C GLU A 460 41.91 14.95 -17.26
N ASP A 461 42.00 15.13 -15.95
CA ASP A 461 43.16 14.77 -15.13
C ASP A 461 42.85 13.61 -14.18
N ASP A 462 43.87 13.17 -13.45
CA ASP A 462 43.75 12.15 -12.41
C ASP A 462 43.54 12.75 -11.01
N ALA A 463 43.21 14.04 -10.91
CA ALA A 463 42.96 14.66 -9.62
C ALA A 463 41.70 14.02 -8.98
N PRO A 464 41.71 13.70 -7.68
CA PRO A 464 40.54 13.14 -7.02
C PRO A 464 39.32 14.06 -7.10
N PHE A 465 38.17 13.49 -7.46
CA PHE A 465 36.91 14.20 -7.58
C PHE A 465 35.75 13.46 -6.91
N ARG A 466 34.67 14.21 -6.65
CA ARG A 466 33.43 13.70 -6.07
C ARG A 466 32.57 13.25 -7.23
N LEU A 467 32.13 12.00 -7.21
CA LEU A 467 31.12 11.49 -8.14
C LEU A 467 29.82 11.20 -7.38
N ARG A 468 28.72 11.79 -7.81
CA ARG A 468 27.37 11.49 -7.33
C ARG A 468 26.66 10.65 -8.38
N LEU A 469 26.18 9.48 -8.00
CA LEU A 469 25.33 8.61 -8.83
C LEU A 469 23.92 8.65 -8.23
N ALA A 470 22.94 9.16 -8.96
CA ALA A 470 21.53 9.12 -8.57
C ALA A 470 20.80 8.08 -9.44
N LEU A 471 19.90 7.32 -8.82
CA LEU A 471 19.04 6.32 -9.42
C LEU A 471 17.59 6.76 -9.23
N ARG A 472 16.88 6.91 -10.35
CA ARG A 472 15.43 7.12 -10.38
C ARG A 472 14.70 5.79 -10.43
N GLN A 473 13.40 5.83 -10.14
CA GLN A 473 12.59 4.62 -10.03
C GLN A 473 12.48 3.83 -11.34
N ASP A 474 12.51 4.52 -12.48
CA ASP A 474 12.49 3.90 -13.82
C ASP A 474 13.82 3.23 -14.20
N GLY A 475 14.84 3.30 -13.33
CA GLY A 475 16.17 2.76 -13.57
C GLY A 475 17.15 3.76 -14.15
N SER A 476 16.69 4.97 -14.53
CA SER A 476 17.58 5.96 -15.10
C SER A 476 18.64 6.43 -14.10
N LEU A 477 19.88 6.44 -14.58
CA LEU A 477 21.06 6.84 -13.81
C LEU A 477 21.49 8.26 -14.20
N HIS A 478 21.72 9.11 -13.19
CA HIS A 478 22.24 10.45 -13.39
C HIS A 478 23.55 10.62 -12.61
N LEU A 479 24.63 10.94 -13.32
CA LEU A 479 25.95 11.16 -12.74
C LEU A 479 26.31 12.64 -12.73
N GLN A 480 26.88 13.08 -11.61
CA GLN A 480 27.42 14.43 -11.47
C GLN A 480 28.80 14.38 -10.82
N SER A 481 29.79 14.96 -11.48
CA SER A 481 31.13 15.15 -10.92
C SER A 481 31.28 16.54 -10.27
N GLY A 482 32.26 16.69 -9.39
CA GLY A 482 32.67 17.98 -8.85
C GLY A 482 33.99 17.89 -8.08
N ALA A 483 34.71 19.00 -7.98
CA ALA A 483 36.01 19.03 -7.31
C ALA A 483 35.92 18.69 -5.81
N LEU A 484 36.93 17.98 -5.29
CA LEU A 484 37.13 17.83 -3.84
C LEU A 484 37.86 19.04 -3.28
N ALA A 485 37.15 19.90 -2.53
CA ALA A 485 37.80 20.95 -1.76
C ALA A 485 38.71 20.35 -0.66
N PRO A 486 39.89 20.94 -0.35
CA PRO A 486 40.72 20.48 0.76
C PRO A 486 39.99 20.66 2.10
N LEU A 487 40.30 19.79 3.08
CA LEU A 487 39.78 19.87 4.45
C LEU A 487 40.95 20.03 5.44
N PRO A 488 40.75 20.68 6.59
CA PRO A 488 41.76 20.74 7.64
C PRO A 488 42.02 19.35 8.25
N ALA A 489 43.20 19.16 8.84
CA ALA A 489 43.62 17.88 9.41
C ALA A 489 42.71 17.40 10.56
N THR A 490 42.18 18.34 11.34
CA THR A 490 41.19 18.07 12.40
C THR A 490 39.92 18.86 12.11
N LEU A 491 38.80 18.17 12.09
CA LEU A 491 37.48 18.75 11.87
C LEU A 491 36.82 19.11 13.19
N ARG A 492 35.90 20.06 13.14
CA ARG A 492 35.05 20.40 14.30
C ARG A 492 33.66 19.84 14.06
N VAL A 493 33.06 19.20 15.06
CA VAL A 493 31.68 18.70 15.00
C VAL A 493 30.90 19.24 16.19
N MET A 494 29.57 19.30 16.08
CA MET A 494 28.70 19.75 17.16
C MET A 494 27.50 18.83 17.31
N LEU A 495 26.73 18.97 18.38
CA LEU A 495 25.55 18.13 18.59
C LEU A 495 24.30 18.79 17.99
N ALA A 496 23.50 18.00 17.29
CA ALA A 496 22.16 18.42 16.91
C ALA A 496 21.30 18.58 18.18
N PRO A 497 20.49 19.64 18.27
CA PRO A 497 19.65 19.90 19.45
C PRO A 497 18.46 18.94 19.56
N GLU A 498 17.96 18.45 18.42
CA GLU A 498 16.77 17.60 18.37
C GLU A 498 17.13 16.13 18.18
N ALA A 499 16.40 15.26 18.90
CA ALA A 499 16.52 13.82 18.78
C ALA A 499 16.00 13.32 17.42
N THR A 500 16.72 12.38 16.83
CA THR A 500 16.28 11.59 15.67
C THR A 500 15.36 10.47 16.11
N ASP A 501 14.55 9.96 15.19
CA ASP A 501 13.77 8.76 15.44
C ASP A 501 14.58 7.56 14.95
N SER A 502 15.01 6.71 15.89
CA SER A 502 15.82 5.53 15.58
C SER A 502 15.11 4.53 14.65
N ALA A 503 13.79 4.62 14.60
CA ALA A 503 12.93 3.84 13.75
C ALA A 503 12.97 4.26 12.28
N ASN A 504 13.37 5.49 11.98
CA ASN A 504 13.09 6.11 10.70
C ASN A 504 13.65 5.33 9.50
N LEU A 505 12.76 4.99 8.56
CA LEU A 505 13.04 4.14 7.41
C LEU A 505 14.15 4.74 6.54
N PHE A 506 14.10 6.04 6.29
CA PHE A 506 15.04 6.74 5.43
C PHE A 506 16.43 6.88 6.05
N LEU A 507 16.62 6.50 7.33
CA LEU A 507 17.95 6.35 7.90
C LEU A 507 18.67 5.14 7.33
N ARG A 508 17.95 4.09 6.95
CA ARG A 508 18.55 2.84 6.45
C ARG A 508 18.90 2.90 4.97
N HIS A 509 18.43 3.93 4.26
CA HIS A 509 18.56 4.05 2.82
C HIS A 509 19.09 5.43 2.41
N LYS A 510 20.09 5.46 1.53
CA LYS A 510 20.66 6.72 1.04
C LYS A 510 19.77 7.31 -0.05
N SER A 511 18.69 7.96 0.36
CA SER A 511 17.71 8.60 -0.52
C SER A 511 17.87 10.12 -0.56
N SER A 512 17.17 10.81 -1.47
CA SER A 512 17.04 12.27 -1.49
C SER A 512 16.19 12.85 -0.35
N VAL A 513 15.55 12.02 0.48
CA VAL A 513 14.79 12.43 1.66
C VAL A 513 15.75 12.78 2.80
N ARG A 514 16.38 13.96 2.70
CA ARG A 514 17.49 14.38 3.58
C ARG A 514 17.37 15.80 4.10
N ALA A 515 16.21 16.45 3.99
CA ALA A 515 16.03 17.85 4.36
C ALA A 515 16.56 18.19 5.77
N ARG A 516 16.30 17.32 6.75
CA ARG A 516 16.81 17.46 8.13
C ARG A 516 18.34 17.37 8.21
N TYR A 517 18.93 16.39 7.55
CA TYR A 517 20.38 16.18 7.50
C TYR A 517 21.06 17.35 6.78
N ASP A 518 20.47 17.82 5.69
CA ASP A 518 20.96 18.94 4.90
C ASP A 518 20.91 20.26 5.66
N ALA A 519 19.84 20.50 6.41
CA ALA A 519 19.74 21.64 7.31
C ALA A 519 20.82 21.58 8.41
N ALA A 520 21.05 20.40 9.00
CA ALA A 520 21.99 20.23 10.10
C ALA A 520 23.45 20.47 9.67
N TRP A 521 23.93 19.84 8.59
CA TRP A 521 25.32 20.05 8.18
C TRP A 521 25.56 21.47 7.66
N ARG A 522 24.57 22.11 7.02
CA ARG A 522 24.67 23.54 6.63
C ARG A 522 24.71 24.46 7.85
N ALA A 523 23.91 24.18 8.87
CA ALA A 523 23.94 24.92 10.13
C ALA A 523 25.26 24.72 10.89
N ALA A 524 25.87 23.54 10.81
CA ALA A 524 27.21 23.27 11.33
C ALA A 524 28.26 24.09 10.57
N GLU A 525 28.20 24.09 9.24
CA GLU A 525 29.14 24.81 8.37
C GLU A 525 29.09 26.33 8.61
N ALA A 526 27.90 26.89 8.79
CA ALA A 526 27.71 28.30 9.16
C ALA A 526 28.38 28.68 10.50
N GLN A 527 28.63 27.69 11.37
CA GLN A 527 29.32 27.85 12.66
C GLN A 527 30.78 27.37 12.61
N GLY A 528 31.34 27.16 11.42
CA GLY A 528 32.72 26.69 11.23
C GLY A 528 32.95 25.24 11.67
N CYS A 529 31.89 24.43 11.73
CA CYS A 529 31.95 23.00 12.00
C CYS A 529 31.68 22.20 10.70
N PHE A 530 32.24 21.00 10.63
CA PHE A 530 32.11 20.09 9.49
C PHE A 530 30.76 19.39 9.45
N ASP A 531 30.22 19.01 10.60
CA ASP A 531 28.98 18.23 10.70
C ASP A 531 28.30 18.41 12.08
N MET A 532 27.02 18.04 12.14
CA MET A 532 26.23 17.90 13.36
C MET A 532 25.98 16.42 13.64
N LEU A 533 26.38 15.94 14.82
CA LEU A 533 26.11 14.58 15.30
C LEU A 533 24.73 14.52 15.96
N PHE A 534 23.95 13.52 15.58
CA PHE A 534 22.61 13.28 16.09
C PHE A 534 22.62 12.21 17.18
N PHE A 535 21.61 12.32 18.05
CA PHE A 535 21.22 11.29 19.00
C PHE A 535 19.78 10.93 18.72
N ASN A 536 19.37 9.70 19.03
CA ASN A 536 17.99 9.28 18.91
C ASN A 536 17.17 9.58 20.18
N GLU A 537 15.90 9.20 20.18
CA GLU A 537 14.97 9.34 21.31
C GLU A 537 15.38 8.58 22.57
N ARG A 538 16.31 7.63 22.45
CA ARG A 538 16.86 6.80 23.53
C ARG A 538 18.19 7.30 24.09
N ASP A 539 18.62 8.50 23.70
CA ASP A 539 19.95 9.07 24.01
C ASP A 539 21.12 8.25 23.45
N GLU A 540 20.92 7.58 22.33
CA GLU A 540 21.97 6.82 21.63
C GLU A 540 22.47 7.63 20.43
N LEU A 541 23.79 7.74 20.29
CA LEU A 541 24.46 8.39 19.16
C LEU A 541 24.07 7.66 17.88
N THR A 542 23.78 8.41 16.81
CA THR A 542 23.41 7.82 15.52
C THR A 542 24.51 8.07 14.48
N GLU A 543 24.41 9.17 13.77
CA GLU A 543 25.33 9.61 12.74
C GLU A 543 25.38 11.14 12.64
N GLY A 544 26.15 11.66 11.70
CA GLY A 544 26.15 13.07 11.33
C GLY A 544 25.24 13.38 10.14
N GLY A 545 25.10 14.66 9.81
CA GLY A 545 24.44 15.16 8.59
C GLY A 545 24.96 14.51 7.29
N ARG A 546 26.27 14.20 7.25
CA ARG A 546 26.94 13.63 6.07
C ARG A 546 28.05 12.62 6.41
N SER A 547 28.08 12.10 7.63
CA SER A 547 29.12 11.19 8.11
C SER A 547 28.60 10.14 9.08
N ASN A 548 29.23 8.98 9.14
CA ASN A 548 29.11 8.08 10.28
C ASN A 548 30.20 8.40 11.31
N VAL A 549 30.02 7.98 12.55
CA VAL A 549 30.88 8.34 13.68
C VAL A 549 31.49 7.12 14.36
N PHE A 550 32.76 7.23 14.71
CA PHE A 550 33.51 6.32 15.56
C PHE A 550 34.07 7.10 16.74
N VAL A 551 34.03 6.50 17.92
CA VAL A 551 34.58 7.07 19.15
C VAL A 551 35.56 6.07 19.76
N ARG A 552 36.64 6.58 20.33
CA ARG A 552 37.61 5.74 21.06
C ARG A 552 37.30 5.77 22.55
N LEU A 553 36.88 4.62 23.08
CA LEU A 553 36.54 4.43 24.49
C LEU A 553 37.43 3.32 25.04
N GLU A 554 38.07 3.58 26.19
CA GLU A 554 38.93 2.60 26.87
C GLU A 554 39.99 1.97 25.93
N GLY A 555 40.51 2.76 24.99
CA GLY A 555 41.53 2.31 24.04
C GLY A 555 41.02 1.61 22.77
N ARG A 556 39.72 1.29 22.67
CA ARG A 556 39.08 0.60 21.52
C ARG A 556 38.16 1.51 20.73
N TRP A 557 37.92 1.19 19.46
CA TRP A 557 37.02 1.95 18.58
C TRP A 557 35.60 1.39 18.61
N HIS A 558 34.64 2.30 18.76
CA HIS A 558 33.22 1.98 18.84
C HIS A 558 32.44 2.82 17.83
N THR A 559 31.45 2.23 17.18
CA THR A 559 30.48 2.94 16.33
C THR A 559 29.06 2.49 16.69
N PRO A 560 28.02 3.35 16.60
CA PRO A 560 26.66 2.95 16.94
C PRO A 560 26.15 1.83 16.03
N PRO A 561 25.48 0.78 16.55
CA PRO A 561 24.87 -0.28 15.73
C PRO A 561 23.69 0.27 14.90
N LEU A 562 23.37 -0.36 13.76
CA LEU A 562 22.28 0.08 12.88
C LEU A 562 20.92 0.20 13.60
N SER A 563 20.72 -0.55 14.69
CA SER A 563 19.54 -0.46 15.56
C SER A 563 19.38 0.89 16.28
N CYS A 564 20.41 1.74 16.30
CA CYS A 564 20.31 3.12 16.80
C CYS A 564 19.66 4.07 15.78
N GLY A 565 19.46 3.64 14.53
CA GLY A 565 18.90 4.45 13.45
C GLY A 565 19.96 5.30 12.75
N LEU A 566 20.74 4.68 11.87
CA LEU A 566 21.74 5.36 11.05
C LEU A 566 21.93 4.65 9.71
N LEU A 567 22.52 5.37 8.76
CA LEU A 567 22.84 4.81 7.46
C LEU A 567 23.89 3.70 7.54
N PRO A 568 23.69 2.55 6.85
CA PRO A 568 24.74 1.56 6.65
C PRO A 568 25.82 2.14 5.72
N GLY A 569 26.70 2.96 6.30
CA GLY A 569 27.76 3.66 5.60
C GLY A 569 28.76 2.73 4.92
N VAL A 570 29.07 2.97 3.64
CA VAL A 570 30.11 2.20 2.92
C VAL A 570 31.47 2.31 3.61
N GLN A 571 31.89 3.52 4.01
CA GLN A 571 33.14 3.71 4.75
C GLN A 571 33.11 3.09 6.14
N ARG A 572 31.97 3.20 6.84
CA ARG A 572 31.76 2.57 8.15
C ARG A 572 31.94 1.05 8.06
N ALA A 573 31.31 0.43 7.06
CA ALA A 573 31.44 -1.01 6.82
C ALA A 573 32.86 -1.42 6.42
N ALA A 574 33.58 -0.57 5.68
CA ALA A 574 35.00 -0.81 5.37
C ALA A 574 35.88 -0.75 6.62
N MET A 575 35.65 0.22 7.51
CA MET A 575 36.41 0.37 8.77
C MET A 575 36.11 -0.74 9.78
N LEU A 576 34.85 -1.17 9.90
CA LEU A 576 34.48 -2.33 10.75
C LEU A 576 35.11 -3.64 10.27
N ALA A 577 35.35 -3.76 8.96
CA ALA A 577 35.98 -4.94 8.38
C ALA A 577 37.52 -4.88 8.41
N ASP A 578 38.11 -3.73 8.75
CA ASP A 578 39.56 -3.52 8.77
C ASP A 578 40.13 -3.87 10.16
N PRO A 579 40.95 -4.93 10.28
CA PRO A 579 41.56 -5.31 11.56
C PRO A 579 42.43 -4.21 12.19
N ALA A 580 42.96 -3.27 11.41
CA ALA A 580 43.76 -2.17 11.92
C ALA A 580 42.95 -1.20 12.81
N TRP A 581 41.62 -1.17 12.64
CA TRP A 581 40.74 -0.36 13.46
C TRP A 581 40.32 -1.04 14.76
N ASP A 582 40.36 -2.38 14.88
CA ASP A 582 39.80 -3.15 16.03
C ASP A 582 38.45 -2.55 16.51
N ALA A 583 37.58 -2.23 15.54
CA ALA A 583 36.35 -1.49 15.80
C ALA A 583 35.17 -2.44 15.99
N GLN A 584 34.27 -2.09 16.91
CA GLN A 584 33.04 -2.85 17.16
C GLN A 584 31.80 -1.96 17.20
N GLU A 585 30.65 -2.58 17.01
CA GLU A 585 29.37 -1.92 17.18
C GLU A 585 28.97 -1.91 18.67
N SER A 586 28.59 -0.75 19.19
CA SER A 586 28.05 -0.63 20.55
C SER A 586 27.22 0.64 20.69
N VAL A 587 26.18 0.61 21.53
CA VAL A 587 25.42 1.81 21.89
C VAL A 587 26.35 2.82 22.57
N ILE A 588 26.32 4.08 22.12
CA ILE A 588 27.14 5.18 22.64
C ILE A 588 26.20 6.28 23.12
N THR A 589 26.19 6.59 24.41
CA THR A 589 25.38 7.69 24.96
C THR A 589 26.11 9.03 24.93
N ARG A 590 25.40 10.13 25.23
CA ARG A 590 26.05 11.45 25.33
C ARG A 590 27.15 11.48 26.40
N ALA A 591 26.92 10.78 27.51
CA ALA A 591 27.90 10.65 28.58
C ALA A 591 29.16 9.92 28.13
N MET A 592 29.01 8.86 27.34
CA MET A 592 30.13 8.13 26.74
C MET A 592 30.88 8.99 25.71
N LEU A 593 30.15 9.71 24.85
CA LEU A 593 30.75 10.62 23.86
C LEU A 593 31.59 11.71 24.55
N ALA A 594 31.14 12.25 25.67
CA ALA A 594 31.89 13.24 26.45
C ALA A 594 33.21 12.69 27.05
N GLN A 595 33.30 11.36 27.22
CA GLN A 595 34.49 10.67 27.73
C GLN A 595 35.36 10.09 26.60
N ALA A 596 34.98 10.27 25.34
CA ALA A 596 35.71 9.74 24.20
C ALA A 596 37.13 10.31 24.14
N GLN A 597 38.12 9.43 24.06
CA GLN A 597 39.54 9.79 23.93
C GLN A 597 39.81 10.44 22.57
N GLN A 598 39.11 9.98 21.54
CA GLN A 598 39.21 10.46 20.17
C GLN A 598 37.85 10.29 19.48
N ILE A 599 37.54 11.20 18.55
CA ILE A 599 36.36 11.11 17.68
C ILE A 599 36.85 11.08 16.24
N VAL A 600 36.29 10.17 15.45
CA VAL A 600 36.49 10.08 14.01
C VAL A 600 35.12 10.15 13.34
N VAL A 601 35.00 11.03 12.37
CA VAL A 601 33.88 11.02 11.43
C VAL A 601 34.34 10.45 10.11
N CYS A 602 33.48 9.69 9.43
CA CYS A 602 33.85 9.02 8.19
C CYS A 602 32.73 9.06 7.15
N ASN A 603 33.12 9.13 5.89
CA ASN A 603 32.24 8.86 4.75
C ASN A 603 33.08 8.36 3.56
N ALA A 604 32.43 7.73 2.59
CA ALA A 604 33.16 7.11 1.46
C ALA A 604 33.83 8.14 0.53
N LEU A 605 33.42 9.41 0.60
CA LEU A 605 34.02 10.49 -0.17
C LEU A 605 35.38 10.92 0.41
N ARG A 606 35.53 10.92 1.73
CA ARG A 606 36.68 11.50 2.43
C ARG A 606 37.50 10.50 3.25
N GLY A 607 37.01 9.28 3.44
CA GLY A 607 37.62 8.30 4.34
C GLY A 607 37.35 8.64 5.80
N ALA A 608 38.27 8.25 6.67
CA ALA A 608 38.25 8.57 8.10
C ALA A 608 38.93 9.92 8.38
N LEU A 609 38.27 10.77 9.17
CA LEU A 609 38.73 12.12 9.50
C LEU A 609 38.64 12.33 11.01
N THR A 610 39.73 12.80 11.63
CA THR A 610 39.74 13.15 13.05
C THR A 610 38.82 14.35 13.29
N ALA A 611 38.04 14.29 14.37
CA ALA A 611 37.11 15.34 14.76
C ALA A 611 37.24 15.71 16.24
N GLU A 612 36.94 16.97 16.55
CA GLU A 612 36.81 17.51 17.90
C GLU A 612 35.38 17.99 18.12
N LEU A 613 34.79 17.61 19.26
CA LEU A 613 33.45 18.04 19.64
C LEU A 613 33.49 19.47 20.20
N VAL A 614 32.75 20.37 19.56
CA VAL A 614 32.53 21.73 20.02
C VAL A 614 31.32 21.72 20.95
N LEU A 615 31.56 22.02 22.22
CA LEU A 615 30.48 22.27 23.17
C LEU A 615 29.85 23.62 22.84
N THR A 616 28.58 23.61 22.42
CA THR A 616 27.76 24.82 22.33
C THR A 616 27.65 25.44 23.72
N ARG A 617 28.00 26.72 23.86
CA ARG A 617 27.86 27.50 25.09
C ARG A 617 26.41 27.81 25.40
#